data_AF-A0A1G7YSP7-F1
#
_entry.id   AF-A0A1G7YSP7-F1
#
_cell.length_a   1.000
_cell.length_b   1.000
_cell.length_c   1.000
_cell.angle_alpha   90.00
_cell.angle_beta   90.00
_cell.angle_gamma   90.00
#
_symmetry.space_group_name_H-M   'P 1'
#
loop_
_entity.id
_entity.type
_entity.pdbx_description
1 polymer ?
#
loop_
_entity_poly.entity_id
_entity_poly.type
_entity_poly.pdbx_seq_one_letter_code
_entity_poly.pdbx_strand_id
1 'polypeptide(L)'
;MSDPYLYPGTTVLINHFNIRDQAKLDSKERRETLKTLKGLYDNPVKGEFGLAHLLEIHRRIFAPVYPFAGEIRRIDMVKAEEKLGGGSVEYAPFHLARLQAEHHLKQLNGRDWSGLRDLSRPQDMAAFASMIVDLWKIHPFREGNTRTTMTFMHQFAAAKGFALDRELIRANAEYVRHALVVGTHGETHYLTRILTDARQREHAREQGQARMEAQSRTDIGQAERAVLLPGRTLAPAVPKAELQERLAASESATEAMKRLVTTAKTVFADYRPVVEIIQNAALNGEIGNRQVISDLRDAPERFGPLTGRDAILASRQEREAHRKAIAAQPSLRGFAESYLKIVHGIRQTMLQHRHDEVRRASVEIPRPSVELMSALDRGDVLSPDLKVELRQTTSAFERRFGDDLAALRSGKNLGPLATRHSVDEKQLEEARGVLNSLDRAQAQERSRAQLRSLDRHGPTR
;
A
#
# COMPACT_ATOMS: atom_id res chain seq x y z
N MET A 1 49.96 28.70 -10.85
CA MET A 1 49.09 29.55 -11.71
C MET A 1 47.92 30.02 -10.86
N SER A 2 47.48 31.27 -11.01
CA SER A 2 46.27 31.75 -10.33
C SER A 2 45.04 31.07 -10.95
N ASP A 3 44.12 30.55 -10.11
CA ASP A 3 42.88 29.92 -10.58
C ASP A 3 41.99 31.01 -11.24
N PRO A 4 41.76 30.94 -12.58
CA PRO A 4 41.03 31.98 -13.31
C PRO A 4 39.53 32.00 -12.98
N TYR A 5 39.03 31.03 -12.23
CA TYR A 5 37.63 30.93 -11.83
C TYR A 5 37.31 31.68 -10.53
N LEU A 6 38.30 32.24 -9.83
CA LEU A 6 38.12 32.90 -8.53
C LEU A 6 38.17 34.43 -8.64
N TYR A 7 37.47 35.13 -7.76
CA TYR A 7 37.73 36.57 -7.61
C TYR A 7 39.15 36.81 -7.07
N PRO A 8 39.89 37.81 -7.58
CA PRO A 8 41.22 38.14 -7.09
C PRO A 8 41.27 38.31 -5.57
N GLY A 9 42.23 37.62 -4.92
CA GLY A 9 42.41 37.68 -3.47
C GLY A 9 41.40 36.89 -2.64
N THR A 10 40.55 36.07 -3.27
CA THR A 10 39.55 35.24 -2.57
C THR A 10 39.62 33.78 -3.01
N THR A 11 38.94 32.90 -2.27
CA THR A 11 38.69 31.50 -2.64
C THR A 11 37.32 31.30 -3.31
N VAL A 12 36.59 32.38 -3.59
CA VAL A 12 35.18 32.33 -4.04
C VAL A 12 35.10 32.38 -5.56
N LEU A 13 34.31 31.47 -6.14
CA LEU A 13 34.09 31.37 -7.57
C LEU A 13 33.37 32.61 -8.14
N ILE A 14 33.83 33.07 -9.30
CA ILE A 14 33.18 34.12 -10.09
C ILE A 14 31.76 33.65 -10.46
N ASN A 15 30.77 34.46 -10.13
CA ASN A 15 29.35 34.13 -10.25
C ASN A 15 28.54 35.35 -10.71
N HIS A 16 27.38 35.11 -11.32
CA HIS A 16 26.51 36.18 -11.88
C HIS A 16 25.95 37.14 -10.84
N PHE A 17 26.05 36.83 -9.55
CA PHE A 17 25.51 37.64 -8.46
C PHE A 17 26.57 38.56 -7.82
N ASN A 18 27.82 38.51 -8.28
CA ASN A 18 28.96 39.23 -7.69
C ASN A 18 29.14 38.97 -6.17
N ILE A 19 28.77 37.77 -5.71
CA ILE A 19 28.93 37.38 -4.30
C ILE A 19 30.36 36.91 -4.05
N ARG A 20 31.04 37.47 -3.05
CA ARG A 20 32.44 37.13 -2.65
C ARG A 20 32.55 36.49 -1.27
N ASP A 21 31.42 36.14 -0.68
CA ASP A 21 31.32 35.41 0.60
C ASP A 21 30.88 33.98 0.31
N GLN A 22 31.66 33.00 0.77
CA GLN A 22 31.45 31.60 0.42
C GLN A 22 30.09 31.07 0.91
N ALA A 23 29.72 31.35 2.17
CA ALA A 23 28.47 30.87 2.75
C ALA A 23 27.24 31.45 2.04
N LYS A 24 27.30 32.73 1.64
CA LYS A 24 26.26 33.37 0.84
C LYS A 24 26.18 32.76 -0.56
N LEU A 25 27.32 32.47 -1.19
CA LEU A 25 27.35 31.83 -2.51
C LEU A 25 26.75 30.42 -2.45
N ASP A 26 27.13 29.61 -1.46
CA ASP A 26 26.63 28.25 -1.29
C ASP A 26 25.10 28.22 -1.14
N SER A 27 24.55 29.11 -0.32
CA SER A 27 23.10 29.26 -0.12
C SER A 27 22.39 29.69 -1.42
N LYS A 28 22.99 30.62 -2.17
CA LYS A 28 22.44 31.11 -3.43
C LYS A 28 22.51 30.05 -4.54
N GLU A 29 23.65 29.40 -4.71
CA GLU A 29 23.86 28.32 -5.67
C GLU A 29 22.89 27.16 -5.41
N ARG A 30 22.75 26.71 -4.16
CA ARG A 30 21.81 25.63 -3.79
C ARG A 30 20.39 25.99 -4.21
N ARG A 31 19.96 27.23 -3.96
CA ARG A 31 18.61 27.69 -4.31
C ARG A 31 18.37 27.70 -5.82
N GLU A 32 19.31 28.20 -6.61
CA GLU A 32 19.14 28.26 -8.07
C GLU A 32 19.25 26.88 -8.71
N THR A 33 20.20 26.05 -8.26
CA THR A 33 20.39 24.69 -8.79
C THR A 33 19.23 23.76 -8.44
N LEU A 34 18.56 23.93 -7.29
CA LEU A 34 17.34 23.17 -6.96
C LEU A 34 16.20 23.46 -7.94
N LYS A 35 16.04 24.71 -8.38
CA LYS A 35 15.02 25.07 -9.38
C LYS A 35 15.32 24.45 -10.75
N THR A 36 16.57 24.51 -11.19
CA THR A 36 16.97 23.96 -12.49
C THR A 36 16.93 22.44 -12.52
N LEU A 37 17.35 21.78 -11.43
CA LEU A 37 17.22 20.32 -11.29
C LEU A 37 15.75 19.88 -11.32
N LYS A 38 14.84 20.65 -10.70
CA LYS A 38 13.40 20.37 -10.81
C LYS A 38 12.92 20.44 -12.26
N GLY A 39 13.29 21.49 -12.99
CA GLY A 39 12.93 21.62 -14.40
C GLY A 39 13.53 20.54 -15.30
N LEU A 40 14.70 19.99 -14.94
CA LEU A 40 15.32 18.86 -15.65
C LEU A 40 14.61 17.52 -15.40
N TYR A 41 13.79 17.39 -14.35
CA TYR A 41 12.93 16.21 -14.19
C TYR A 41 11.79 16.22 -15.22
N ASP A 42 11.15 17.37 -15.39
CA ASP A 42 10.01 17.50 -16.31
C ASP A 42 10.44 17.55 -17.78
N ASN A 43 11.61 18.13 -18.05
CA ASN A 43 12.15 18.28 -19.39
C ASN A 43 13.65 17.92 -19.41
N PRO A 44 14.00 16.62 -19.47
CA PRO A 44 15.38 16.16 -19.50
C PRO A 44 16.12 16.68 -20.74
N VAL A 45 17.46 16.66 -20.70
CA VAL A 45 18.24 17.07 -21.86
C VAL A 45 18.05 16.01 -22.96
N LYS A 46 17.79 16.48 -24.18
CA LYS A 46 17.69 15.59 -25.35
C LYS A 46 19.06 15.45 -25.99
N GLY A 47 19.45 14.23 -26.32
CA GLY A 47 20.68 13.93 -27.05
C GLY A 47 21.18 12.50 -26.82
N GLU A 48 22.24 12.13 -27.52
CA GLU A 48 22.76 10.75 -27.61
C GLU A 48 23.72 10.34 -26.47
N PHE A 49 23.57 10.93 -25.28
CA PHE A 49 24.43 10.69 -24.11
C PHE A 49 25.95 10.80 -24.36
N GLY A 50 26.36 11.59 -25.36
CA GLY A 50 27.75 11.96 -25.62
C GLY A 50 28.19 13.21 -24.84
N LEU A 51 29.40 13.72 -25.13
CA LEU A 51 29.95 14.88 -24.40
C LEU A 51 29.00 16.09 -24.46
N ALA A 52 28.45 16.40 -25.63
CA ALA A 52 27.52 17.53 -25.78
C ALA A 52 26.33 17.44 -24.82
N HIS A 53 25.80 16.23 -24.59
CA HIS A 53 24.72 15.99 -23.63
C HIS A 53 25.20 16.27 -22.19
N LEU A 54 26.40 15.78 -21.81
CA LEU A 54 26.97 16.04 -20.48
C LEU A 54 27.21 17.54 -20.22
N LEU A 55 27.77 18.25 -21.21
CA LEU A 55 27.98 19.70 -21.14
C LEU A 55 26.66 20.45 -21.02
N GLU A 56 25.63 20.04 -21.76
CA GLU A 56 24.32 20.67 -21.72
C GLU A 56 23.61 20.43 -20.37
N ILE A 57 23.73 19.25 -19.77
CA ILE A 57 23.23 19.00 -18.41
C ILE A 57 23.92 19.97 -17.44
N HIS A 58 25.24 20.07 -17.49
CA HIS A 58 25.98 20.99 -16.62
C HIS A 58 25.54 22.44 -16.85
N ARG A 59 25.42 22.86 -18.11
CA ARG A 59 24.96 24.20 -18.48
C ARG A 59 23.58 24.48 -17.89
N ARG A 60 22.60 23.58 -18.08
CA ARG A 60 21.24 23.79 -17.57
C ARG A 60 21.18 23.85 -16.04
N ILE A 61 22.02 23.08 -15.34
CA ILE A 61 22.06 23.12 -13.87
C ILE A 61 22.66 24.45 -13.40
N PHE A 62 23.80 24.87 -13.97
CA PHE A 62 24.66 25.91 -13.38
C PHE A 62 24.65 27.26 -14.10
N ALA A 63 24.05 27.40 -15.29
CA ALA A 63 23.99 28.66 -16.03
C ALA A 63 23.40 29.84 -15.23
N PRO A 64 22.42 29.65 -14.32
CA PRO A 64 21.97 30.76 -13.49
C PRO A 64 23.02 31.28 -12.48
N VAL A 65 24.06 30.49 -12.19
CA VAL A 65 25.04 30.80 -11.13
C VAL A 65 26.39 31.17 -11.72
N TYR A 66 26.92 30.35 -12.63
CA TYR A 66 28.30 30.41 -13.09
C TYR A 66 28.41 30.74 -14.57
N PRO A 67 29.31 31.68 -14.95
CA PRO A 67 29.54 32.02 -16.36
C PRO A 67 30.18 30.87 -17.15
N PHE A 68 30.93 29.99 -16.47
CA PHE A 68 31.59 28.83 -17.10
C PHE A 68 30.66 27.61 -17.25
N ALA A 69 29.36 27.74 -16.98
CA ALA A 69 28.45 26.61 -17.00
C ALA A 69 28.41 25.95 -18.38
N GLY A 70 28.79 24.67 -18.44
CA GLY A 70 28.86 23.89 -19.68
C GLY A 70 30.24 23.90 -20.32
N GLU A 71 31.24 24.54 -19.71
CA GLU A 71 32.62 24.54 -20.17
C GLU A 71 33.47 23.49 -19.44
N ILE A 72 34.37 22.84 -20.18
CA ILE A 72 35.43 22.01 -19.61
C ILE A 72 36.42 22.92 -18.86
N ARG A 73 36.91 22.46 -17.70
CA ARG A 73 37.89 23.20 -16.90
C ARG A 73 39.23 23.37 -17.62
N ARG A 74 39.93 24.45 -17.28
CA ARG A 74 41.23 24.83 -17.87
C ARG A 74 42.42 24.70 -16.91
N ILE A 75 42.19 24.14 -15.73
CA ILE A 75 43.19 23.94 -14.68
C ILE A 75 43.06 22.55 -14.09
N ASP A 76 44.13 22.03 -13.50
CA ASP A 76 44.09 20.79 -12.72
C ASP A 76 43.32 20.97 -11.42
N MET A 77 42.63 19.92 -11.01
CA MET A 77 41.81 19.92 -9.82
C MET A 77 42.57 19.24 -8.69
N VAL A 78 42.61 19.91 -7.54
CA VAL A 78 43.00 19.32 -6.26
C VAL A 78 41.89 19.71 -5.29
N LYS A 79 41.22 18.71 -4.71
CA LYS A 79 40.12 18.92 -3.78
C LYS A 79 40.36 18.05 -2.56
N ALA A 80 40.50 18.67 -1.40
CA ALA A 80 40.57 17.93 -0.15
C ALA A 80 39.25 17.16 0.05
N GLU A 81 39.35 15.85 0.17
CA GLU A 81 38.23 14.97 0.49
C GLU A 81 38.42 14.50 1.94
N GLU A 82 37.49 14.86 2.82
CA GLU A 82 37.54 14.48 4.25
C GLU A 82 37.65 12.96 4.44
N LYS A 83 37.03 12.19 3.55
CA LYS A 83 37.03 10.73 3.56
C LYS A 83 38.36 10.11 3.14
N LEU A 84 39.26 10.90 2.56
CA LEU A 84 40.65 10.54 2.26
C LEU A 84 41.61 11.17 3.27
N GLY A 85 41.14 11.56 4.45
CA GLY A 85 41.97 12.19 5.48
C GLY A 85 42.52 13.57 5.06
N GLY A 86 41.82 14.27 4.17
CA GLY A 86 42.26 15.54 3.60
C GLY A 86 43.04 15.41 2.28
N GLY A 87 43.29 14.19 1.80
CA GLY A 87 43.85 13.92 0.47
C GLY A 87 42.87 14.25 -0.66
N SER A 88 43.38 14.32 -1.90
CA SER A 88 42.56 14.52 -3.11
C SER A 88 42.49 13.24 -3.93
N VAL A 89 41.35 13.03 -4.59
CA VAL A 89 41.28 12.08 -5.70
C VAL A 89 42.23 12.55 -6.80
N GLU A 90 42.90 11.60 -7.46
CA GLU A 90 43.67 11.86 -8.68
C GLU A 90 42.71 11.98 -9.87
N TYR A 91 42.39 13.22 -10.21
CA TYR A 91 41.56 13.56 -11.36
C TYR A 91 42.38 13.57 -12.66
N ALA A 92 41.70 13.51 -13.80
CA ALA A 92 42.35 13.63 -15.10
C ALA A 92 43.15 14.94 -15.22
N PRO A 93 44.29 14.98 -15.94
CA PRO A 93 44.91 16.24 -16.33
C PRO A 93 43.93 17.10 -17.16
N PHE A 94 43.88 18.41 -16.92
CA PHE A 94 42.85 19.28 -17.51
C PHE A 94 42.84 19.24 -19.05
N HIS A 95 44.01 19.13 -19.67
CA HIS A 95 44.17 19.07 -21.12
C HIS A 95 43.67 17.75 -21.73
N LEU A 96 43.51 16.70 -20.91
CA LEU A 96 42.95 15.41 -21.32
C LEU A 96 41.47 15.24 -20.96
N ALA A 97 40.91 16.11 -20.09
CA ALA A 97 39.56 15.93 -19.54
C ALA A 97 38.48 15.82 -20.63
N ARG A 98 38.57 16.63 -21.69
CA ARG A 98 37.66 16.55 -22.85
C ARG A 98 37.76 15.20 -23.55
N LEU A 99 38.97 14.81 -23.95
CA LEU A 99 39.22 13.60 -24.72
C LEU A 99 38.80 12.35 -23.93
N GLN A 100 39.14 12.30 -22.63
CA GLN A 100 38.76 11.19 -21.76
C GLN A 100 37.25 11.11 -21.57
N ALA A 101 36.56 12.24 -21.38
CA ALA A 101 35.10 12.25 -21.28
C ALA A 101 34.44 11.76 -22.57
N GLU A 102 34.89 12.22 -23.73
CA GLU A 102 34.38 11.76 -25.04
C GLU A 102 34.59 10.26 -25.24
N HIS A 103 35.79 9.76 -24.96
CA HIS A 103 36.13 8.34 -25.08
C HIS A 103 35.26 7.48 -24.14
N HIS A 104 35.17 7.88 -22.87
CA HIS A 104 34.42 7.17 -21.84
C HIS A 104 32.92 7.09 -22.15
N LEU A 105 32.32 8.21 -22.55
CA LEU A 105 30.90 8.26 -22.92
C LEU A 105 30.61 7.40 -24.15
N LYS A 106 31.54 7.30 -25.10
CA LYS A 106 31.41 6.37 -26.24
C LYS A 106 31.39 4.91 -25.77
N GLN A 107 32.27 4.53 -24.85
CA GLN A 107 32.29 3.17 -24.28
C GLN A 107 31.00 2.87 -23.49
N LEU A 108 30.53 3.82 -22.67
CA LEU A 108 29.30 3.68 -21.89
C LEU A 108 28.08 3.46 -22.78
N ASN A 109 27.98 4.21 -23.88
CA ASN A 109 26.89 4.09 -24.85
C ASN A 109 26.93 2.80 -25.67
N GLY A 110 28.12 2.29 -25.97
CA GLY A 110 28.32 1.09 -26.79
C GLY A 110 28.05 -0.22 -26.05
N ARG A 111 27.91 -0.20 -24.72
CA ARG A 111 27.63 -1.38 -23.92
C ARG A 111 26.15 -1.74 -23.91
N ASP A 112 25.84 -3.05 -23.95
CA ASP A 112 24.48 -3.57 -23.80
C ASP A 112 24.06 -3.60 -22.33
N TRP A 113 23.00 -2.85 -22.02
CA TRP A 113 22.41 -2.74 -20.69
C TRP A 113 21.03 -3.41 -20.57
N SER A 114 20.61 -4.17 -21.60
CA SER A 114 19.29 -4.81 -21.66
C SER A 114 19.01 -5.70 -20.44
N GLY A 115 20.02 -6.39 -19.91
CA GLY A 115 19.88 -7.25 -18.74
C GLY A 115 19.56 -6.53 -17.42
N LEU A 116 19.65 -5.20 -17.36
CA LEU A 116 19.20 -4.41 -16.21
C LEU A 116 17.72 -4.02 -16.29
N ARG A 117 17.10 -4.13 -17.48
CA ARG A 117 15.69 -3.77 -17.68
C ARG A 117 14.76 -4.72 -16.94
N ASP A 118 14.97 -6.01 -17.12
CA ASP A 118 14.17 -7.10 -16.55
C ASP A 118 14.88 -7.84 -15.40
N LEU A 119 16.04 -7.34 -14.98
CA LEU A 119 16.90 -7.98 -13.99
C LEU A 119 17.34 -9.40 -14.40
N SER A 120 17.47 -9.70 -15.70
CA SER A 120 18.04 -10.96 -16.19
C SER A 120 19.57 -11.04 -16.01
N ARG A 121 20.26 -9.89 -15.97
CA ARG A 121 21.69 -9.78 -15.66
C ARG A 121 21.95 -8.70 -14.60
N PRO A 122 21.49 -8.88 -13.34
CA PRO A 122 21.64 -7.87 -12.30
C PRO A 122 23.12 -7.55 -11.99
N GLN A 123 24.03 -8.49 -12.26
CA GLN A 123 25.47 -8.30 -12.16
C GLN A 123 26.03 -7.19 -13.05
N ASP A 124 25.33 -6.81 -14.14
CA ASP A 124 25.74 -5.69 -15.02
C ASP A 124 25.76 -4.35 -14.26
N MET A 125 25.07 -4.27 -13.10
CA MET A 125 25.06 -3.07 -12.27
C MET A 125 26.46 -2.73 -11.72
N ALA A 126 27.30 -3.74 -11.47
CA ALA A 126 28.67 -3.50 -11.02
C ALA A 126 29.50 -2.77 -12.08
N ALA A 127 29.33 -3.17 -13.35
CA ALA A 127 29.98 -2.49 -14.45
C ALA A 127 29.41 -1.08 -14.68
N PHE A 128 28.10 -0.92 -14.58
CA PHE A 128 27.47 0.41 -14.68
C PHE A 128 28.00 1.35 -13.60
N ALA A 129 28.03 0.91 -12.34
CA ALA A 129 28.56 1.68 -11.22
C ALA A 129 30.04 2.07 -11.45
N SER A 130 30.89 1.14 -11.88
CA SER A 130 32.28 1.43 -12.22
C SER A 130 32.40 2.53 -13.26
N MET A 131 31.62 2.45 -14.35
CA MET A 131 31.67 3.46 -15.40
C MET A 131 31.12 4.83 -14.94
N ILE A 132 30.20 4.88 -13.97
CA ILE A 132 29.76 6.15 -13.37
C ILE A 132 30.85 6.76 -12.48
N VAL A 133 31.56 5.94 -11.71
CA VAL A 133 32.73 6.36 -10.93
C VAL A 133 33.81 6.93 -11.84
N ASP A 134 34.12 6.25 -12.95
CA ASP A 134 35.13 6.68 -13.92
C ASP A 134 34.74 8.03 -14.55
N LEU A 135 33.48 8.19 -14.94
CA LEU A 135 32.98 9.47 -15.45
C LEU A 135 33.12 10.59 -14.43
N TRP A 136 32.82 10.31 -13.16
CA TRP A 136 32.99 11.27 -12.07
C TRP A 136 34.48 11.61 -11.80
N LYS A 137 35.37 10.62 -11.91
CA LYS A 137 36.83 10.75 -11.74
C LYS A 137 37.48 11.59 -12.83
N ILE A 138 36.96 11.58 -14.06
CA ILE A 138 37.43 12.50 -15.12
C ILE A 138 37.30 13.96 -14.67
N HIS A 139 36.26 14.26 -13.88
CA HIS A 139 36.00 15.56 -13.25
C HIS A 139 36.08 16.73 -14.27
N PRO A 140 35.27 16.70 -15.33
CA PRO A 140 35.46 17.60 -16.48
C PRO A 140 35.17 19.09 -16.20
N PHE A 141 34.43 19.40 -15.14
CA PHE A 141 34.01 20.77 -14.81
C PHE A 141 34.77 21.34 -13.61
N ARG A 142 34.80 22.67 -13.47
CA ARG A 142 35.43 23.35 -12.32
C ARG A 142 34.68 23.13 -10.99
N GLU A 143 33.36 23.06 -11.05
CA GLU A 143 32.45 22.74 -9.94
C GLU A 143 31.19 22.11 -10.54
N GLY A 144 30.41 21.34 -9.77
CA GLY A 144 29.15 20.77 -10.23
C GLY A 144 29.24 19.35 -10.78
N ASN A 145 30.41 18.70 -10.70
CA ASN A 145 30.66 17.36 -11.24
C ASN A 145 29.69 16.32 -10.67
N THR A 146 29.52 16.23 -9.35
CA THR A 146 28.63 15.23 -8.74
C THR A 146 27.18 15.40 -9.21
N ARG A 147 26.62 16.62 -9.17
CA ARG A 147 25.23 16.89 -9.60
C ARG A 147 25.03 16.60 -11.09
N THR A 148 26.02 16.93 -11.91
CA THR A 148 25.98 16.65 -13.35
C THR A 148 26.04 15.15 -13.64
N THR A 149 27.00 14.43 -13.03
CA THR A 149 27.15 12.98 -13.23
C THR A 149 25.92 12.21 -12.76
N MET A 150 25.35 12.55 -11.60
CA MET A 150 24.14 11.88 -11.11
C MET A 150 22.93 12.16 -12.00
N THR A 151 22.77 13.41 -12.48
CA THR A 151 21.70 13.77 -13.41
C THR A 151 21.84 13.01 -14.74
N PHE A 152 23.07 12.97 -15.28
CA PHE A 152 23.40 12.20 -16.48
C PHE A 152 23.10 10.72 -16.29
N MET A 153 23.56 10.11 -15.20
CA MET A 153 23.33 8.69 -14.87
C MET A 153 21.84 8.35 -14.87
N HIS A 154 21.02 9.18 -14.24
CA HIS A 154 19.59 8.93 -14.20
C HIS A 154 18.91 9.09 -15.57
N GLN A 155 19.28 10.11 -16.34
CA GLN A 155 18.72 10.29 -17.70
C GLN A 155 19.16 9.13 -18.60
N PHE A 156 20.42 8.69 -18.49
CA PHE A 156 20.97 7.55 -19.23
C PHE A 156 20.22 6.25 -18.90
N ALA A 157 20.10 5.92 -17.61
CA ALA A 157 19.44 4.70 -17.15
C ALA A 157 17.98 4.64 -17.60
N ALA A 158 17.26 5.77 -17.50
CA ALA A 158 15.88 5.88 -17.97
C ALA A 158 15.79 5.67 -19.50
N ALA A 159 16.62 6.35 -20.30
CA ALA A 159 16.60 6.23 -21.76
C ALA A 159 17.02 4.84 -22.25
N LYS A 160 17.86 4.13 -21.50
CA LYS A 160 18.24 2.74 -21.78
C LYS A 160 17.24 1.73 -21.21
N GLY A 161 16.16 2.16 -20.56
CA GLY A 161 15.04 1.31 -20.14
C GLY A 161 15.19 0.63 -18.77
N PHE A 162 16.14 1.07 -17.94
CA PHE A 162 16.38 0.54 -16.60
C PHE A 162 16.38 1.67 -15.56
N ALA A 163 15.26 2.39 -15.45
CA ALA A 163 15.15 3.52 -14.53
C ALA A 163 15.53 3.14 -13.09
N LEU A 164 16.11 4.10 -12.38
CA LEU A 164 16.60 3.97 -11.01
C LEU A 164 15.76 4.83 -10.06
N ASP A 165 15.48 4.32 -8.86
CA ASP A 165 14.74 5.04 -7.81
C ASP A 165 15.50 6.30 -7.40
N ARG A 166 15.06 7.43 -7.97
CA ARG A 166 15.66 8.75 -7.73
C ARG A 166 15.54 9.17 -6.28
N GLU A 167 14.44 8.80 -5.62
CA GLU A 167 14.18 9.20 -4.26
C GLU A 167 15.10 8.47 -3.29
N LEU A 168 15.34 7.17 -3.51
CA LEU A 168 16.33 6.40 -2.74
C LEU A 168 17.72 7.04 -2.84
N ILE A 169 18.16 7.37 -4.05
CA ILE A 169 19.48 7.97 -4.31
C ILE A 169 19.57 9.37 -3.67
N ARG A 170 18.52 10.19 -3.80
CA ARG A 170 18.44 11.54 -3.22
C ARG A 170 18.47 11.51 -1.69
N ALA A 171 17.74 10.59 -1.06
CA ALA A 171 17.70 10.44 0.40
C ALA A 171 19.06 9.99 0.98
N ASN A 172 19.92 9.40 0.14
CA ASN A 172 21.23 8.88 0.52
C ASN A 172 22.37 9.64 -0.18
N ALA A 173 22.21 10.94 -0.45
CA ALA A 173 23.17 11.74 -1.22
C ALA A 173 24.60 11.72 -0.64
N GLU A 174 24.75 11.79 0.68
CA GLU A 174 26.06 11.69 1.36
C GLU A 174 26.72 10.32 1.16
N TYR A 175 25.93 9.25 1.23
CA TYR A 175 26.41 7.89 0.96
C TYR A 175 26.86 7.75 -0.50
N VAL A 176 26.09 8.26 -1.45
CA VAL A 176 26.44 8.24 -2.88
C VAL A 176 27.71 9.04 -3.14
N ARG A 177 27.83 10.21 -2.52
CA ARG A 177 29.03 11.04 -2.58
C ARG A 177 30.26 10.28 -2.09
N HIS A 178 30.13 9.61 -0.95
CA HIS A 178 31.18 8.76 -0.40
C HIS A 178 31.52 7.59 -1.32
N ALA A 179 30.51 6.89 -1.85
CA ALA A 179 30.67 5.76 -2.77
C ALA A 179 31.43 6.15 -4.05
N LEU A 180 31.22 7.36 -4.58
CA LEU A 180 31.98 7.89 -5.71
C LEU A 180 33.47 8.07 -5.37
N VAL A 181 33.78 8.58 -4.18
CA VAL A 181 35.17 8.83 -3.74
C VAL A 181 35.93 7.52 -3.48
N VAL A 182 35.35 6.58 -2.74
CA VAL A 182 36.03 5.29 -2.48
C VAL A 182 36.07 4.42 -3.74
N GLY A 183 35.08 4.57 -4.64
CA GLY A 183 35.06 3.93 -5.94
C GLY A 183 36.29 4.24 -6.79
N THR A 184 36.86 5.45 -6.70
CA THR A 184 38.09 5.78 -7.47
C THR A 184 39.33 5.00 -7.03
N HIS A 185 39.23 4.29 -5.90
CA HIS A 185 40.25 3.42 -5.31
C HIS A 185 39.88 1.93 -5.43
N GLY A 186 38.89 1.59 -6.27
CA GLY A 186 38.46 0.21 -6.55
C GLY A 186 37.24 -0.25 -5.76
N GLU A 187 36.78 0.52 -4.77
CA GLU A 187 35.64 0.16 -3.90
C GLU A 187 34.28 0.51 -4.53
N THR A 188 34.07 0.11 -5.78
CA THR A 188 32.83 0.40 -6.54
C THR A 188 31.60 -0.30 -5.98
N HIS A 189 31.78 -1.31 -5.13
CA HIS A 189 30.72 -2.11 -4.53
C HIS A 189 29.71 -1.27 -3.71
N TYR A 190 30.14 -0.16 -3.10
CA TYR A 190 29.23 0.76 -2.40
C TYR A 190 28.22 1.42 -3.35
N LEU A 191 28.69 1.89 -4.51
CA LEU A 191 27.79 2.47 -5.52
C LEU A 191 26.93 1.38 -6.15
N THR A 192 27.52 0.22 -6.47
CA THR A 192 26.79 -0.94 -7.00
C THR A 192 25.61 -1.34 -6.10
N ARG A 193 25.80 -1.33 -4.77
CA ARG A 193 24.76 -1.68 -3.81
C ARG A 193 23.54 -0.76 -3.94
N ILE A 194 23.74 0.55 -3.81
CA ILE A 194 22.62 1.49 -3.85
C ILE A 194 21.95 1.56 -5.22
N LEU A 195 22.70 1.40 -6.32
CA LEU A 195 22.12 1.36 -7.66
C LEU A 195 21.31 0.07 -7.90
N THR A 196 21.76 -1.07 -7.37
CA THR A 196 21.00 -2.32 -7.38
C THR A 196 19.68 -2.17 -6.64
N ASP A 197 19.72 -1.63 -5.41
CA ASP A 197 18.52 -1.37 -4.61
C ASP A 197 17.56 -0.42 -5.35
N ALA A 198 18.11 0.64 -5.97
CA ALA A 198 17.33 1.62 -6.72
C ALA A 198 16.65 0.99 -7.96
N ARG A 199 17.34 0.09 -8.68
CA ARG A 199 16.75 -0.61 -9.83
C ARG A 199 15.67 -1.60 -9.39
N GLN A 200 15.91 -2.38 -8.33
CA GLN A 200 14.93 -3.35 -7.83
C GLN A 200 13.64 -2.67 -7.38
N ARG A 201 13.73 -1.52 -6.71
CA ARG A 201 12.55 -0.73 -6.31
C ARG A 201 11.75 -0.23 -7.49
N GLU A 202 12.40 0.34 -8.50
CA GLU A 202 11.70 0.77 -9.73
C GLU A 202 11.08 -0.40 -10.47
N HIS A 203 11.79 -1.51 -10.61
CA HIS A 203 11.25 -2.69 -11.26
C HIS A 203 9.98 -3.22 -10.57
N ALA A 204 9.96 -3.22 -9.23
CA ALA A 204 8.77 -3.59 -8.48
C ALA A 204 7.60 -2.61 -8.70
N ARG A 205 7.87 -1.29 -8.82
CA ARG A 205 6.86 -0.28 -9.14
C ARG A 205 6.29 -0.48 -10.54
N GLU A 206 7.15 -0.69 -11.54
CA GLU A 206 6.77 -0.97 -12.93
C GLU A 206 5.86 -2.21 -13.02
N GLN A 207 6.23 -3.30 -12.32
CA GLN A 207 5.39 -4.51 -12.26
C GLN A 207 4.05 -4.26 -11.55
N GLY A 208 4.04 -3.46 -10.48
CA GLY A 208 2.81 -3.07 -9.78
C GLY A 208 1.86 -2.27 -10.66
N GLN A 209 2.37 -1.28 -11.39
CA GLN A 209 1.61 -0.47 -12.33
C GLN A 209 1.04 -1.31 -13.47
N ALA A 210 1.87 -2.16 -14.09
CA ALA A 210 1.41 -3.04 -15.17
C ALA A 210 0.28 -4.00 -14.71
N ARG A 211 0.35 -4.51 -13.47
CA ARG A 211 -0.72 -5.32 -12.88
C ARG A 211 -2.01 -4.51 -12.68
N MET A 212 -1.91 -3.28 -12.19
CA MET A 212 -3.07 -2.39 -12.00
C MET A 212 -3.71 -1.98 -13.33
N GLU A 213 -2.90 -1.67 -14.36
CA GLU A 213 -3.39 -1.33 -15.70
C GLU A 213 -4.06 -2.53 -16.37
N ALA A 214 -3.47 -3.73 -16.25
CA ALA A 214 -4.09 -4.96 -16.75
C ALA A 214 -5.43 -5.23 -16.04
N GLN A 215 -5.48 -5.03 -14.72
CA GLN A 215 -6.73 -5.16 -13.96
C GLN A 215 -7.77 -4.12 -14.42
N SER A 216 -7.38 -2.85 -14.56
CA SER A 216 -8.28 -1.77 -14.99
C SER A 216 -8.80 -1.96 -16.42
N ARG A 217 -7.98 -2.39 -17.37
CA ARG A 217 -8.43 -2.73 -18.74
C ARG A 217 -9.44 -3.87 -18.73
N THR A 218 -9.23 -4.85 -17.86
CA THR A 218 -10.16 -5.96 -17.70
C THR A 218 -11.48 -5.49 -17.06
N ASP A 219 -11.40 -4.62 -16.05
CA ASP A 219 -12.57 -4.05 -15.37
C ASP A 219 -13.41 -3.18 -16.32
N ILE A 220 -12.78 -2.38 -17.20
CA ILE A 220 -13.47 -1.61 -18.26
C ILE A 220 -14.17 -2.55 -19.25
N GLY A 221 -13.48 -3.60 -19.70
CA GLY A 221 -14.06 -4.62 -20.57
C GLY A 221 -15.19 -5.45 -19.91
N GLN A 222 -15.27 -5.46 -18.57
CA GLN A 222 -16.36 -6.07 -17.81
C GLN A 222 -17.54 -5.11 -17.59
N ALA A 223 -17.29 -3.82 -17.39
CA ALA A 223 -18.32 -2.80 -17.17
C ALA A 223 -19.23 -2.56 -18.39
N GLU A 224 -18.76 -2.85 -19.60
CA GLU A 224 -19.55 -2.73 -20.84
C GLU A 224 -20.38 -4.00 -21.18
N ARG A 225 -20.26 -5.08 -20.40
CA ARG A 225 -20.96 -6.35 -20.68
C ARG A 225 -22.32 -6.41 -19.99
N ALA A 226 -23.28 -7.05 -20.66
CA ALA A 226 -24.57 -7.32 -20.07
C ALA A 226 -24.43 -8.08 -18.73
N VAL A 227 -25.18 -7.65 -17.73
CA VAL A 227 -25.14 -8.22 -16.38
C VAL A 227 -25.86 -9.58 -16.36
N LEU A 228 -25.21 -10.61 -15.80
CA LEU A 228 -25.81 -11.93 -15.64
C LEU A 228 -26.68 -11.98 -14.37
N LEU A 229 -26.16 -11.47 -13.25
CA LEU A 229 -26.94 -11.27 -12.02
C LEU A 229 -26.62 -9.90 -11.42
N PRO A 230 -27.63 -9.02 -11.25
CA PRO A 230 -27.41 -7.68 -10.72
C PRO A 230 -27.03 -7.68 -9.23
N GLY A 231 -26.20 -6.70 -8.87
CA GLY A 231 -26.07 -6.29 -7.47
C GLY A 231 -27.41 -5.79 -6.92
N ARG A 232 -27.65 -5.97 -5.62
CA ARG A 232 -28.79 -5.37 -4.92
C ARG A 232 -28.32 -4.62 -3.68
N THR A 233 -29.06 -3.58 -3.33
CA THR A 233 -28.82 -2.82 -2.10
C THR A 233 -29.63 -3.43 -0.97
N LEU A 234 -28.95 -3.88 0.08
CA LEU A 234 -29.58 -4.31 1.33
C LEU A 234 -29.39 -3.24 2.42
N ALA A 235 -30.37 -3.09 3.31
CA ALA A 235 -30.25 -2.19 4.43
C ALA A 235 -29.15 -2.69 5.40
N PRO A 236 -28.19 -1.83 5.81
CA PRO A 236 -27.08 -2.22 6.67
C PRO A 236 -27.48 -2.44 8.13
N ALA A 237 -28.67 -1.99 8.53
CA ALA A 237 -29.17 -2.15 9.89
C ALA A 237 -29.82 -3.52 10.09
N VAL A 238 -29.61 -4.11 11.28
CA VAL A 238 -30.34 -5.29 11.73
C VAL A 238 -31.74 -4.86 12.20
N PRO A 239 -32.83 -5.40 11.65
CA PRO A 239 -34.19 -5.11 12.12
C PRO A 239 -34.36 -5.45 13.60
N LYS A 240 -35.05 -4.56 14.34
CA LYS A 240 -35.28 -4.74 15.78
C LYS A 240 -35.98 -6.05 16.13
N ALA A 241 -36.92 -6.49 15.29
CA ALA A 241 -37.64 -7.75 15.47
C ALA A 241 -36.71 -8.97 15.43
N GLU A 242 -35.74 -8.99 14.51
CA GLU A 242 -34.76 -10.07 14.35
C GLU A 242 -33.82 -10.14 15.56
N LEU A 243 -33.40 -8.99 16.08
CA LEU A 243 -32.60 -8.92 17.31
C LEU A 243 -33.39 -9.46 18.52
N GLN A 244 -34.67 -9.10 18.64
CA GLN A 244 -35.52 -9.59 19.73
C GLN A 244 -35.72 -11.11 19.67
N GLU A 245 -35.97 -11.65 18.49
CA GLU A 245 -36.08 -13.09 18.27
C GLU A 245 -34.78 -13.81 18.64
N ARG A 246 -33.62 -13.28 18.23
CA ARG A 246 -32.31 -13.86 18.54
C ARG A 246 -32.00 -13.83 20.04
N LEU A 247 -32.40 -12.77 20.74
CA LEU A 247 -32.25 -12.67 22.18
C LEU A 247 -33.18 -13.63 22.92
N ALA A 248 -34.42 -13.79 22.47
CA ALA A 248 -35.36 -14.76 23.03
C ALA A 248 -34.89 -16.22 22.83
N ALA A 249 -34.22 -16.51 21.71
CA ALA A 249 -33.62 -17.82 21.44
C ALA A 249 -32.28 -18.06 22.19
N SER A 250 -31.69 -17.03 22.82
CA SER A 250 -30.42 -17.15 23.54
C SER A 250 -30.66 -17.49 25.01
N GLU A 251 -30.30 -18.73 25.39
CA GLU A 251 -30.34 -19.18 26.78
C GLU A 251 -29.50 -18.27 27.69
N SER A 252 -28.29 -17.91 27.26
CA SER A 252 -27.39 -17.04 28.02
C SER A 252 -27.96 -15.63 28.24
N ALA A 253 -28.61 -15.03 27.23
CA ALA A 253 -29.23 -13.72 27.38
C ALA A 253 -30.45 -13.78 28.31
N THR A 254 -31.25 -14.85 28.19
CA THR A 254 -32.44 -15.09 29.03
C THR A 254 -32.06 -15.29 30.50
N GLU A 255 -31.06 -16.11 30.79
CA GLU A 255 -30.58 -16.35 32.16
C GLU A 255 -29.88 -15.12 32.76
N ALA A 256 -29.12 -14.37 31.95
CA ALA A 256 -28.52 -13.10 32.40
C ALA A 256 -29.59 -12.07 32.77
N MET A 257 -30.66 -11.95 31.97
CA MET A 257 -31.81 -11.09 32.28
C MET A 257 -32.51 -11.52 33.57
N LYS A 258 -32.73 -12.83 33.75
CA LYS A 258 -33.37 -13.38 34.94
C LYS A 258 -32.57 -13.05 36.21
N ARG A 259 -31.25 -13.23 36.19
CA ARG A 259 -30.36 -12.89 37.31
C ARG A 259 -30.37 -11.39 37.60
N LEU A 260 -30.27 -10.57 36.55
CA LEU A 260 -30.35 -9.11 36.65
C LEU A 260 -31.65 -8.67 37.37
N VAL A 261 -32.81 -9.13 36.88
CA VAL A 261 -34.13 -8.79 37.46
C VAL A 261 -34.23 -9.27 38.90
N THR A 262 -33.77 -10.48 39.20
CA THR A 262 -33.85 -11.06 40.54
C THR A 262 -33.01 -10.26 41.55
N THR A 263 -31.79 -9.87 41.19
CA THR A 263 -30.95 -9.05 42.06
C THR A 263 -31.45 -7.60 42.15
N ALA A 264 -32.01 -7.05 41.07
CA ALA A 264 -32.57 -5.69 41.08
C ALA A 264 -33.74 -5.57 42.06
N LYS A 265 -34.61 -6.59 42.15
CA LYS A 265 -35.69 -6.68 43.15
C LYS A 265 -35.18 -6.65 44.61
N THR A 266 -33.98 -7.15 44.85
CA THR A 266 -33.36 -7.12 46.18
C THR A 266 -32.79 -5.73 46.51
N VAL A 267 -32.27 -5.02 45.49
CA VAL A 267 -31.58 -3.74 45.67
C VAL A 267 -32.53 -2.55 45.73
N PHE A 268 -33.54 -2.51 44.86
CA PHE A 268 -34.42 -1.35 44.67
C PHE A 268 -35.85 -1.62 45.11
N ALA A 269 -36.48 -0.63 45.75
CA ALA A 269 -37.87 -0.71 46.16
C ALA A 269 -38.81 -0.77 44.93
N ASP A 270 -38.49 -0.04 43.86
CA ASP A 270 -39.03 -0.26 42.52
C ASP A 270 -37.88 -0.55 41.54
N TYR A 271 -37.78 -1.81 41.11
CA TYR A 271 -36.70 -2.28 40.25
C TYR A 271 -36.96 -2.06 38.75
N ARG A 272 -38.19 -1.69 38.35
CA ARG A 272 -38.54 -1.60 36.93
C ARG A 272 -37.76 -0.52 36.19
N PRO A 273 -37.57 0.71 36.72
CA PRO A 273 -36.82 1.76 36.03
C PRO A 273 -35.38 1.35 35.77
N VAL A 274 -34.70 0.73 36.75
CA VAL A 274 -33.31 0.29 36.57
C VAL A 274 -33.18 -0.80 35.51
N VAL A 275 -34.11 -1.76 35.49
CA VAL A 275 -34.10 -2.83 34.47
C VAL A 275 -34.39 -2.27 33.09
N GLU A 276 -35.35 -1.35 32.96
CA GLU A 276 -35.68 -0.70 31.68
C GLU A 276 -34.51 0.12 31.14
N ILE A 277 -33.82 0.89 31.99
CA ILE A 277 -32.64 1.66 31.59
C ILE A 277 -31.52 0.74 31.12
N ILE A 278 -31.25 -0.36 31.83
CA ILE A 278 -30.22 -1.33 31.44
C ILE A 278 -30.60 -2.04 30.13
N GLN A 279 -31.87 -2.43 29.97
CA GLN A 279 -32.37 -3.03 28.72
C GLN A 279 -32.25 -2.07 27.54
N ASN A 280 -32.64 -0.81 27.73
CA ASN A 280 -32.54 0.22 26.70
C ASN A 280 -31.07 0.48 26.31
N ALA A 281 -30.19 0.59 27.30
CA ALA A 281 -28.75 0.70 27.08
C ALA A 281 -28.20 -0.51 26.29
N ALA A 282 -28.66 -1.72 26.58
CA ALA A 282 -28.24 -2.93 25.88
C ALA A 282 -28.75 -3.01 24.43
N LEU A 283 -30.01 -2.64 24.20
CA LEU A 283 -30.69 -2.82 22.91
C LEU A 283 -30.46 -1.66 21.94
N ASN A 284 -30.53 -0.42 22.44
CA ASN A 284 -30.50 0.79 21.60
C ASN A 284 -29.24 1.62 21.84
N GLY A 285 -28.51 1.39 22.94
CA GLY A 285 -27.27 2.10 23.23
C GLY A 285 -26.12 1.71 22.29
N GLU A 286 -25.06 2.53 22.35
CA GLU A 286 -23.81 2.26 21.67
C GLU A 286 -23.13 1.01 22.24
N ILE A 287 -22.65 0.14 21.34
CA ILE A 287 -22.01 -1.10 21.75
C ILE A 287 -20.70 -0.78 22.47
N GLY A 288 -20.54 -1.34 23.66
CA GLY A 288 -19.39 -1.08 24.52
C GLY A 288 -19.56 0.12 25.44
N ASN A 289 -20.68 0.86 25.36
CA ASN A 289 -21.00 1.88 26.34
C ASN A 289 -21.26 1.24 27.71
N ARG A 290 -20.58 1.78 28.73
CA ARG A 290 -20.62 1.28 30.11
C ARG A 290 -21.13 2.33 31.10
N GLN A 291 -21.70 3.44 30.62
CA GLN A 291 -22.14 4.55 31.46
C GLN A 291 -23.14 4.10 32.52
N VAL A 292 -24.13 3.29 32.13
CA VAL A 292 -25.11 2.72 33.09
C VAL A 292 -24.44 1.88 34.18
N ILE A 293 -23.32 1.22 33.90
CA ILE A 293 -22.57 0.43 34.89
C ILE A 293 -21.79 1.35 35.85
N SER A 294 -21.22 2.44 35.33
CA SER A 294 -20.59 3.47 36.15
C SER A 294 -21.60 4.16 37.05
N ASP A 295 -22.77 4.54 36.50
CA ASP A 295 -23.84 5.18 37.25
C ASP A 295 -24.39 4.26 38.35
N LEU A 296 -24.54 2.95 38.09
CA LEU A 296 -24.94 1.96 39.10
C LEU A 296 -23.92 1.81 40.23
N ARG A 297 -22.65 2.12 39.97
CA ARG A 297 -21.58 2.08 40.99
C ARG A 297 -21.53 3.39 41.78
N ASP A 298 -21.57 4.51 41.07
CA ASP A 298 -21.23 5.82 41.62
C ASP A 298 -22.44 6.54 42.23
N ALA A 299 -23.64 6.25 41.72
CA ALA A 299 -24.88 6.92 42.14
C ALA A 299 -26.11 6.00 41.96
N PRO A 300 -26.18 4.84 42.66
CA PRO A 300 -27.26 3.88 42.52
C PRO A 300 -28.66 4.46 42.83
N GLU A 301 -28.74 5.44 43.73
CA GLU A 301 -29.98 6.14 44.09
C GLU A 301 -30.65 6.88 42.92
N ARG A 302 -29.89 7.22 41.86
CA ARG A 302 -30.44 7.84 40.65
C ARG A 302 -31.41 6.92 39.90
N PHE A 303 -31.30 5.61 40.14
CA PHE A 303 -32.19 4.61 39.54
C PHE A 303 -33.44 4.33 40.39
N GLY A 304 -33.52 4.92 41.59
CA GLY A 304 -34.65 4.78 42.50
C GLY A 304 -34.20 4.55 43.96
N PRO A 305 -35.15 4.64 44.90
CA PRO A 305 -34.86 4.36 46.31
C PRO A 305 -34.49 2.90 46.52
N LEU A 306 -33.47 2.67 47.35
CA LEU A 306 -33.07 1.33 47.77
C LEU A 306 -34.15 0.67 48.64
N THR A 307 -34.20 -0.66 48.63
CA THR A 307 -35.10 -1.43 49.49
C THR A 307 -34.74 -1.23 50.96
N GLY A 308 -35.73 -0.96 51.82
CA GLY A 308 -35.52 -0.74 53.25
C GLY A 308 -35.00 0.67 53.59
N ARG A 309 -34.81 0.95 54.88
CA ARG A 309 -34.41 2.26 55.40
C ARG A 309 -33.35 2.11 56.50
N ASP A 310 -32.35 2.98 56.49
CA ASP A 310 -31.36 3.09 57.56
C ASP A 310 -31.51 4.41 58.32
N ALA A 311 -32.50 4.45 59.21
CA ALA A 311 -32.81 5.61 60.04
C ALA A 311 -32.98 5.21 61.52
N ILE A 312 -32.81 6.18 62.42
CA ILE A 312 -32.93 6.00 63.88
C ILE A 312 -34.31 5.45 64.28
N LEU A 313 -35.36 5.75 63.50
CA LEU A 313 -36.73 5.27 63.71
C LEU A 313 -37.14 4.06 62.85
N ALA A 314 -36.25 3.52 62.01
CA ALA A 314 -36.55 2.38 61.14
C ALA A 314 -36.65 1.05 61.92
N SER A 315 -37.56 0.18 61.49
CA SER A 315 -37.72 -1.16 62.08
C SER A 315 -36.49 -2.04 61.83
N ARG A 316 -36.31 -3.08 62.68
CA ARG A 316 -35.22 -4.06 62.50
C ARG A 316 -35.26 -4.71 61.12
N GLN A 317 -36.45 -4.99 60.59
CA GLN A 317 -36.66 -5.57 59.27
C GLN A 317 -36.28 -4.60 58.14
N GLU A 318 -36.63 -3.32 58.25
CA GLU A 318 -36.23 -2.29 57.27
C GLU A 318 -34.71 -2.07 57.23
N ARG A 319 -34.04 -2.07 58.40
CA ARG A 319 -32.58 -1.96 58.47
C ARG A 319 -31.87 -3.20 57.94
N GLU A 320 -32.44 -4.39 58.14
CA GLU A 320 -31.91 -5.63 57.57
C GLU A 320 -32.08 -5.68 56.05
N ALA A 321 -33.24 -5.27 55.55
CA ALA A 321 -33.50 -5.16 54.12
C ALA A 321 -32.55 -4.15 53.44
N HIS A 322 -32.32 -3.01 54.09
CA HIS A 322 -31.37 -1.99 53.60
C HIS A 322 -29.93 -2.51 53.53
N ARG A 323 -29.46 -3.22 54.56
CA ARG A 323 -28.12 -3.85 54.54
C ARG A 323 -28.00 -4.91 53.44
N LYS A 324 -29.04 -5.72 53.21
CA LYS A 324 -29.09 -6.70 52.11
C LYS A 324 -29.08 -6.01 50.74
N ALA A 325 -29.79 -4.90 50.60
CA ALA A 325 -29.80 -4.10 49.38
C ALA A 325 -28.41 -3.56 49.05
N ILE A 326 -27.73 -2.92 50.01
CA ILE A 326 -26.35 -2.44 49.85
C ILE A 326 -25.40 -3.58 49.47
N ALA A 327 -25.46 -4.71 50.19
CA ALA A 327 -24.60 -5.86 49.93
C ALA A 327 -24.81 -6.49 48.54
N ALA A 328 -26.02 -6.36 47.97
CA ALA A 328 -26.36 -6.90 46.65
C ALA A 328 -25.99 -5.97 45.48
N GLN A 329 -25.67 -4.69 45.72
CA GLN A 329 -25.31 -3.72 44.66
C GLN A 329 -24.11 -4.15 43.78
N PRO A 330 -23.00 -4.68 44.33
CA PRO A 330 -21.89 -5.16 43.49
C PRO A 330 -22.30 -6.31 42.57
N SER A 331 -23.14 -7.23 43.07
CA SER A 331 -23.69 -8.33 42.29
C SER A 331 -24.63 -7.84 41.19
N LEU A 332 -25.50 -6.86 41.50
CA LEU A 332 -26.37 -6.23 40.51
C LEU A 332 -25.57 -5.62 39.36
N ARG A 333 -24.51 -4.87 39.70
CA ARG A 333 -23.59 -4.30 38.72
C ARG A 333 -22.94 -5.38 37.86
N GLY A 334 -22.46 -6.47 38.47
CA GLY A 334 -21.87 -7.60 37.76
C GLY A 334 -22.86 -8.27 36.78
N PHE A 335 -24.11 -8.45 37.19
CA PHE A 335 -25.14 -9.03 36.31
C PHE A 335 -25.59 -8.07 35.21
N ALA A 336 -25.69 -6.77 35.49
CA ALA A 336 -25.96 -5.74 34.48
C ALA A 336 -24.83 -5.70 33.43
N GLU A 337 -23.58 -5.76 33.86
CA GLU A 337 -22.42 -5.82 32.98
C GLU A 337 -22.42 -7.09 32.12
N SER A 338 -22.72 -8.24 32.74
CA SER A 338 -22.82 -9.52 32.02
C SER A 338 -23.92 -9.49 30.95
N TYR A 339 -25.10 -8.99 31.30
CA TYR A 339 -26.21 -8.84 30.37
C TYR A 339 -25.86 -7.92 29.20
N LEU A 340 -25.29 -6.73 29.47
CA LEU A 340 -24.81 -5.82 28.43
C LEU A 340 -23.80 -6.48 27.51
N LYS A 341 -22.81 -7.19 28.05
CA LYS A 341 -21.79 -7.89 27.25
C LYS A 341 -22.41 -8.94 26.34
N ILE A 342 -23.34 -9.74 26.84
CA ILE A 342 -24.01 -10.78 26.06
C ILE A 342 -24.84 -10.16 24.91
N VAL A 343 -25.69 -9.18 25.23
CA VAL A 343 -26.53 -8.51 24.22
C VAL A 343 -25.68 -7.77 23.19
N HIS A 344 -24.67 -7.04 23.62
CA HIS A 344 -23.72 -6.37 22.71
C HIS A 344 -22.97 -7.37 21.85
N GLY A 345 -22.55 -8.51 22.39
CA GLY A 345 -21.91 -9.59 21.62
C GLY A 345 -22.84 -10.13 20.53
N ILE A 346 -24.09 -10.42 20.88
CA ILE A 346 -25.11 -10.87 19.91
C ILE A 346 -25.33 -9.80 18.83
N ARG A 347 -25.50 -8.53 19.22
CA ARG A 347 -25.65 -7.40 18.28
C ARG A 347 -24.44 -7.27 17.35
N GLN A 348 -23.22 -7.38 17.87
CA GLN A 348 -21.99 -7.33 17.07
C GLN A 348 -21.95 -8.46 16.05
N THR A 349 -22.23 -9.69 16.47
CA THR A 349 -22.27 -10.84 15.56
C THR A 349 -23.33 -10.65 14.47
N MET A 350 -24.53 -10.18 14.82
CA MET A 350 -25.59 -9.92 13.84
C MET A 350 -25.22 -8.79 12.87
N LEU A 351 -24.59 -7.71 13.35
CA LEU A 351 -24.10 -6.62 12.50
C LEU A 351 -23.00 -7.10 11.55
N GLN A 352 -22.08 -7.94 12.02
CA GLN A 352 -21.03 -8.52 11.19
C GLN A 352 -21.64 -9.37 10.07
N HIS A 353 -22.55 -10.29 10.42
CA HIS A 353 -23.29 -11.09 9.44
C HIS A 353 -24.05 -10.20 8.44
N ARG A 354 -24.73 -9.16 8.90
CA ARG A 354 -25.46 -8.22 8.04
C ARG A 354 -24.51 -7.47 7.09
N HIS A 355 -23.36 -7.00 7.58
CA HIS A 355 -22.36 -6.37 6.72
C HIS A 355 -21.83 -7.33 5.65
N ASP A 356 -21.60 -8.58 6.02
CA ASP A 356 -21.18 -9.62 5.07
C ASP A 356 -22.28 -9.88 4.03
N GLU A 357 -23.54 -9.97 4.43
CA GLU A 357 -24.69 -10.10 3.52
C GLU A 357 -24.83 -8.90 2.57
N VAL A 358 -24.73 -7.68 3.08
CA VAL A 358 -24.79 -6.45 2.27
C VAL A 358 -23.66 -6.43 1.25
N ARG A 359 -22.42 -6.74 1.67
CA ARG A 359 -21.25 -6.80 0.79
C ARG A 359 -21.40 -7.86 -0.28
N ARG A 360 -21.90 -9.05 0.08
CA ARG A 360 -22.14 -10.14 -0.89
C ARG A 360 -23.24 -9.75 -1.88
N ALA A 361 -24.34 -9.18 -1.38
CA ALA A 361 -25.49 -8.77 -2.18
C ALA A 361 -25.17 -7.61 -3.15
N SER A 362 -24.21 -6.75 -2.85
CA SER A 362 -23.79 -5.69 -3.78
C SER A 362 -22.91 -6.20 -4.92
N VAL A 363 -22.41 -7.43 -4.86
CA VAL A 363 -21.59 -7.99 -5.94
C VAL A 363 -22.48 -8.30 -7.13
N GLU A 364 -22.17 -7.66 -8.25
CA GLU A 364 -22.69 -7.98 -9.56
C GLU A 364 -21.88 -9.13 -10.19
N ILE A 365 -22.58 -10.01 -10.90
CA ILE A 365 -21.93 -11.05 -11.70
C ILE A 365 -22.04 -10.63 -13.17
N PRO A 366 -20.92 -10.29 -13.83
CA PRO A 366 -20.92 -9.95 -15.24
C PRO A 366 -21.18 -11.22 -16.08
N ARG A 367 -21.82 -11.07 -17.23
CA ARG A 367 -21.90 -12.16 -18.20
C ARG A 367 -20.50 -12.41 -18.79
N PRO A 368 -20.01 -13.67 -18.81
CA PRO A 368 -18.77 -13.99 -19.51
C PRO A 368 -18.82 -13.59 -20.99
N SER A 369 -17.67 -13.32 -21.60
CA SER A 369 -17.59 -13.00 -23.01
C SER A 369 -18.02 -14.18 -23.88
N VAL A 370 -18.57 -13.86 -25.05
CA VAL A 370 -18.87 -14.86 -26.08
C VAL A 370 -17.61 -15.63 -26.46
N GLU A 371 -16.46 -14.97 -26.49
CA GLU A 371 -15.16 -15.59 -26.76
C GLU A 371 -14.78 -16.60 -25.69
N LEU A 372 -14.87 -16.24 -24.40
CA LEU A 372 -14.63 -17.18 -23.30
C LEU A 372 -15.59 -18.36 -23.40
N MET A 373 -16.90 -18.11 -23.47
CA MET A 373 -17.90 -19.19 -23.53
C MET A 373 -17.67 -20.13 -24.72
N SER A 374 -17.38 -19.58 -25.90
CA SER A 374 -17.11 -20.38 -27.09
C SER A 374 -15.82 -21.21 -26.95
N ALA A 375 -14.78 -20.65 -26.33
CA ALA A 375 -13.55 -21.39 -26.05
C ALA A 375 -13.77 -22.51 -25.02
N LEU A 376 -14.64 -22.28 -24.01
CA LEU A 376 -15.03 -23.31 -23.04
C LEU A 376 -15.81 -24.44 -23.70
N ASP A 377 -16.77 -24.11 -24.56
CA ASP A 377 -17.61 -25.10 -25.25
C ASP A 377 -16.80 -25.97 -26.22
N ARG A 378 -15.76 -25.41 -26.86
CA ARG A 378 -14.83 -26.15 -27.73
C ARG A 378 -13.72 -26.89 -26.98
N GLY A 379 -13.49 -26.57 -25.71
CA GLY A 379 -12.38 -27.15 -24.93
C GLY A 379 -11.00 -26.62 -25.32
N ASP A 380 -10.94 -25.41 -25.87
CA ASP A 380 -9.71 -24.79 -26.38
C ASP A 380 -8.67 -24.53 -25.27
N VAL A 381 -7.43 -24.25 -25.65
CA VAL A 381 -6.42 -23.72 -24.71
C VAL A 381 -6.67 -22.22 -24.55
N LEU A 382 -7.00 -21.79 -23.33
CA LEU A 382 -7.31 -20.39 -23.06
C LEU A 382 -6.08 -19.50 -23.18
N SER A 383 -6.26 -18.33 -23.79
CA SER A 383 -5.27 -17.25 -23.79
C SER A 383 -5.05 -16.71 -22.36
N PRO A 384 -3.94 -16.01 -22.07
CA PRO A 384 -3.71 -15.38 -20.77
C PRO A 384 -4.88 -14.49 -20.32
N ASP A 385 -5.47 -13.73 -21.24
CA ASP A 385 -6.57 -12.81 -20.95
C ASP A 385 -7.86 -13.56 -20.62
N LEU A 386 -8.19 -14.61 -21.37
CA LEU A 386 -9.35 -15.47 -21.08
C LEU A 386 -9.21 -16.21 -19.75
N LYS A 387 -7.98 -16.55 -19.34
CA LYS A 387 -7.70 -17.13 -18.00
C LYS A 387 -7.90 -16.13 -16.87
N VAL A 388 -7.61 -14.84 -17.10
CA VAL A 388 -7.90 -13.77 -16.15
C VAL A 388 -9.42 -13.62 -16.02
N GLU A 389 -10.13 -13.55 -17.15
CA GLU A 389 -11.59 -13.45 -17.18
C GLU A 389 -12.27 -14.63 -16.48
N LEU A 390 -11.85 -15.87 -16.77
CA LEU A 390 -12.36 -17.08 -16.11
C LEU A 390 -12.24 -16.97 -14.60
N ARG A 391 -11.06 -16.58 -14.09
CA ARG A 391 -10.82 -16.43 -12.64
C ARG A 391 -11.69 -15.35 -12.03
N GLN A 392 -11.77 -14.18 -12.66
CA GLN A 392 -12.53 -13.05 -12.14
C GLN A 392 -14.03 -13.34 -12.08
N THR A 393 -14.60 -13.94 -13.14
CA THR A 393 -16.02 -14.30 -13.16
C THR A 393 -16.33 -15.37 -12.12
N THR A 394 -15.49 -16.41 -11.98
CA THR A 394 -15.66 -17.40 -10.90
C THR A 394 -15.58 -16.75 -9.52
N SER A 395 -14.63 -15.84 -9.29
CA SER A 395 -14.52 -15.11 -8.03
C SER A 395 -15.69 -14.15 -7.78
N ALA A 396 -16.37 -13.67 -8.81
CA ALA A 396 -17.63 -12.92 -8.65
C ALA A 396 -18.74 -13.81 -8.10
N PHE A 397 -18.89 -15.05 -8.61
CA PHE A 397 -19.81 -16.04 -8.05
C PHE A 397 -19.48 -16.39 -6.60
N GLU A 398 -18.21 -16.64 -6.28
CA GLU A 398 -17.75 -16.96 -4.92
C GLU A 398 -18.07 -15.81 -3.95
N ARG A 399 -17.78 -14.56 -4.34
CA ARG A 399 -18.09 -13.39 -3.51
C ARG A 399 -19.59 -13.14 -3.38
N ARG A 400 -20.39 -13.39 -4.42
CA ARG A 400 -21.85 -13.16 -4.38
C ARG A 400 -22.57 -14.22 -3.54
N PHE A 401 -22.24 -15.50 -3.72
CA PHE A 401 -22.99 -16.59 -3.10
C PHE A 401 -22.37 -17.10 -1.80
N GLY A 402 -21.06 -16.99 -1.59
CA GLY A 402 -20.40 -17.48 -0.38
C GLY A 402 -20.81 -18.93 -0.05
N ASP A 403 -21.41 -19.13 1.12
CA ASP A 403 -21.88 -20.44 1.60
C ASP A 403 -22.98 -21.05 0.72
N ASP A 404 -23.77 -20.22 0.03
CA ASP A 404 -24.83 -20.67 -0.87
C ASP A 404 -24.28 -21.16 -2.22
N LEU A 405 -22.98 -21.01 -2.51
CA LEU A 405 -22.39 -21.39 -3.80
C LEU A 405 -22.54 -22.90 -4.07
N ALA A 406 -22.46 -23.73 -3.03
CA ALA A 406 -22.66 -25.18 -3.15
C ALA A 406 -24.11 -25.51 -3.51
N ALA A 407 -25.09 -24.79 -2.94
CA ALA A 407 -26.50 -24.95 -3.27
C ALA A 407 -26.75 -24.59 -4.74
N LEU A 408 -26.18 -23.45 -5.20
CA LEU A 408 -26.27 -23.03 -6.60
C LEU A 408 -25.71 -24.10 -7.55
N ARG A 409 -24.52 -24.63 -7.29
CA ARG A 409 -23.91 -25.72 -8.09
C ARG A 409 -24.82 -26.94 -8.16
N SER A 410 -25.34 -27.37 -7.01
CA SER A 410 -26.17 -28.58 -6.91
C SER A 410 -27.48 -28.48 -7.69
N GLY A 411 -28.04 -27.28 -7.83
CA GLY A 411 -29.36 -27.06 -8.41
C GLY A 411 -30.52 -27.56 -7.55
N LYS A 412 -30.26 -28.03 -6.32
CA LYS A 412 -31.31 -28.44 -5.38
C LYS A 412 -31.89 -27.20 -4.70
N ASN A 413 -33.23 -27.13 -4.61
CA ASN A 413 -33.94 -26.04 -3.93
C ASN A 413 -33.62 -24.63 -4.47
N LEU A 414 -33.64 -24.47 -5.80
CA LEU A 414 -33.38 -23.16 -6.43
C LEU A 414 -34.42 -22.10 -6.05
N GLY A 415 -35.71 -22.44 -5.95
CA GLY A 415 -36.75 -21.50 -5.48
C GLY A 415 -36.44 -20.79 -4.15
N PRO A 416 -36.17 -21.50 -3.03
CA PRO A 416 -35.76 -20.86 -1.78
C PRO A 416 -34.48 -20.01 -1.91
N LEU A 417 -33.53 -20.45 -2.73
CA LEU A 417 -32.29 -19.71 -2.97
C LEU A 417 -32.55 -18.43 -3.78
N ALA A 418 -33.41 -18.50 -4.79
CA ALA A 418 -33.86 -17.39 -5.62
C ALA A 418 -34.55 -16.32 -4.76
N THR A 419 -35.46 -16.73 -3.85
CA THR A 419 -36.08 -15.83 -2.87
C THR A 419 -35.05 -15.16 -1.97
N ARG A 420 -34.09 -15.92 -1.42
CA ARG A 420 -33.03 -15.38 -0.54
C ARG A 420 -32.18 -14.34 -1.26
N HIS A 421 -31.85 -14.57 -2.52
CA HIS A 421 -31.05 -13.67 -3.35
C HIS A 421 -31.88 -12.60 -4.09
N SER A 422 -33.21 -12.63 -3.95
CA SER A 422 -34.19 -11.78 -4.66
C SER A 422 -33.96 -11.72 -6.16
N VAL A 423 -33.80 -12.89 -6.78
CA VAL A 423 -33.65 -13.06 -8.23
C VAL A 423 -34.70 -14.04 -8.74
N ASP A 424 -35.01 -13.98 -10.03
CA ASP A 424 -35.89 -14.95 -10.66
C ASP A 424 -35.22 -16.34 -10.74
N GLU A 425 -36.00 -17.41 -10.61
CA GLU A 425 -35.48 -18.77 -10.65
C GLU A 425 -34.81 -19.10 -11.99
N LYS A 426 -35.32 -18.57 -13.12
CA LYS A 426 -34.69 -18.75 -14.45
C LYS A 426 -33.35 -18.03 -14.56
N GLN A 427 -33.22 -16.85 -13.95
CA GLN A 427 -31.94 -16.13 -13.91
C GLN A 427 -30.91 -16.92 -13.09
N LEU A 428 -31.35 -17.54 -11.99
CA LEU A 428 -30.49 -18.37 -11.15
C LEU A 428 -30.08 -19.66 -11.88
N GLU A 429 -30.99 -20.26 -12.67
CA GLU A 429 -30.69 -21.40 -13.55
C GLU A 429 -29.66 -21.03 -14.63
N GLU A 430 -29.81 -19.86 -15.28
CA GLU A 430 -28.84 -19.37 -16.26
C GLU A 430 -27.47 -19.16 -15.62
N ALA A 431 -27.43 -18.49 -14.46
CA ALA A 431 -26.21 -18.24 -13.71
C ALA A 431 -25.51 -19.54 -13.28
N ARG A 432 -26.29 -20.56 -12.87
CA ARG A 432 -25.79 -21.90 -12.58
C ARG A 432 -25.18 -22.55 -13.82
N GLY A 433 -25.84 -22.45 -14.97
CA GLY A 433 -25.33 -22.98 -16.24
C GLY A 433 -23.96 -22.40 -16.58
N VAL A 434 -23.81 -21.08 -16.46
CA VAL A 434 -22.53 -20.39 -16.62
C VAL A 434 -21.49 -20.90 -15.62
N LEU A 435 -21.82 -20.92 -14.33
CA LEU A 435 -20.91 -21.38 -13.27
C LEU A 435 -20.38 -22.79 -13.53
N ASN A 436 -21.24 -23.71 -13.96
CA ASN A 436 -20.85 -25.09 -14.29
C ASN A 436 -19.86 -25.15 -15.46
N SER A 437 -20.02 -24.30 -16.48
CA SER A 437 -19.04 -24.21 -17.58
C SER A 437 -17.70 -23.67 -17.09
N LEU A 438 -17.70 -22.64 -16.23
CA LEU A 438 -16.48 -22.09 -15.62
C LEU A 438 -15.76 -23.15 -14.74
N ASP A 439 -16.50 -23.88 -13.89
CA ASP A 439 -15.94 -24.92 -13.02
C ASP A 439 -15.29 -26.05 -13.83
N ARG A 440 -15.93 -26.49 -14.93
CA ARG A 440 -15.35 -27.48 -15.85
C ARG A 440 -14.04 -27.00 -16.47
N ALA A 441 -13.99 -25.74 -16.91
CA ALA A 441 -12.79 -25.14 -17.49
C ALA A 441 -11.63 -25.06 -16.48
N GLN A 442 -11.93 -24.67 -15.25
CA GLN A 442 -10.92 -24.63 -14.18
C GLN A 442 -10.36 -26.03 -13.86
N ALA A 443 -11.22 -27.06 -13.85
CA ALA A 443 -10.77 -28.44 -13.64
C ALA A 443 -9.83 -28.90 -14.76
N GLN A 444 -10.19 -28.64 -16.02
CA GLN A 444 -9.36 -28.97 -17.18
C GLN A 444 -7.99 -28.27 -17.15
N GLU A 445 -7.94 -26.98 -16.79
CA GLU A 445 -6.67 -26.25 -16.67
C GLU A 445 -5.80 -26.79 -15.53
N ARG A 446 -6.39 -27.18 -14.40
CA ARG A 446 -5.66 -27.83 -13.30
C ARG A 446 -5.06 -29.18 -13.74
N SER A 447 -5.83 -30.01 -14.45
CA SER A 447 -5.35 -31.29 -14.98
C SER A 447 -4.22 -31.09 -16.00
N ARG A 448 -4.35 -30.12 -16.92
CA ARG A 448 -3.29 -29.75 -17.88
C ARG A 448 -2.02 -29.26 -17.18
N ALA A 449 -2.16 -28.47 -16.12
CA ALA A 449 -1.02 -28.00 -15.33
C ALA A 449 -0.31 -29.16 -14.60
N GLN A 450 -1.06 -30.11 -14.04
CA GLN A 450 -0.50 -31.31 -13.41
C GLN A 450 0.26 -32.19 -14.41
N LEU A 451 -0.30 -32.44 -15.60
CA LEU A 451 0.37 -33.18 -16.68
C LEU A 451 1.70 -32.52 -17.09
N ARG A 452 1.70 -31.19 -17.28
CA ARG A 452 2.93 -30.43 -17.58
C ARG A 452 3.98 -30.50 -16.46
N SER A 453 3.55 -30.62 -15.21
CA SER A 453 4.47 -30.76 -14.07
C SER A 453 5.11 -32.14 -14.00
N LEU A 454 4.38 -33.19 -14.40
CA LEU A 454 4.88 -34.57 -14.51
C LEU A 454 5.88 -34.72 -15.66
N ASP A 455 5.64 -34.11 -16.81
CA ASP A 455 6.57 -34.13 -17.95
C ASP A 455 7.91 -33.43 -17.66
N ARG A 456 7.93 -32.43 -16.76
CA ARG A 456 9.18 -31.78 -16.33
C ARG A 456 10.03 -32.60 -15.36
N HIS A 457 9.48 -33.68 -14.80
CA HIS A 457 10.17 -34.57 -13.85
C HIS A 457 10.31 -36.01 -14.38
N GLY A 458 10.15 -36.21 -15.70
CA GLY A 458 10.44 -37.50 -16.34
C GLY A 458 11.91 -37.91 -16.13
N PRO A 459 12.23 -39.21 -16.05
CA PRO A 459 13.53 -39.68 -15.63
C PRO A 459 14.61 -39.19 -16.59
N THR A 460 15.52 -38.36 -16.07
CA THR A 460 16.82 -38.09 -16.68
C THR A 460 17.53 -39.43 -16.88
N ARG A 461 17.62 -39.86 -18.14
CA ARG A 461 18.42 -41.01 -18.58
C ARG A 461 19.91 -40.69 -18.51
#